data_AF-D5U8X9-F1
#
_entry.id   AF-D5U8X9-F1
#
_cell.length_a   1.000
_cell.length_b   1.000
_cell.length_c   1.000
_cell.angle_alpha   90.00
_cell.angle_beta   90.00
_cell.angle_gamma   90.00
#
_symmetry.space_group_name_H-M   'P 1'
#
loop_
_entity.id
_entity.type
_entity.pdbx_description
1 polymer ?
#
loop_
_entity_poly.entity_id
_entity_poly.type
_entity_poly.pdbx_seq_one_letter_code
_entity_poly.pdbx_strand_id
1 'polypeptide(L)' 'MAQNFYCEYCGAKYSSIASLTSGYCLKHPNGPNKGKHAPAL' A
#
# COMPACT_ATOMS: atom_id res chain seq x y z
N MET A 1 0.49 -5.48 20.02
CA MET A 1 -0.07 -6.14 18.82
C MET A 1 0.62 -5.59 17.59
N ALA A 2 1.22 -6.43 16.73
CA ALA A 2 1.79 -5.95 15.47
C ALA A 2 0.66 -5.83 14.44
N GLN A 3 0.27 -4.60 14.09
CA GLN A 3 -0.71 -4.38 13.03
C GLN A 3 -0.01 -4.49 11.68
N ASN A 4 -0.42 -5.47 10.88
CA ASN A 4 0.04 -5.59 9.50
C ASN A 4 -0.95 -4.86 8.59
N PHE A 5 -0.45 -3.88 7.87
CA PHE A 5 -1.22 -3.12 6.89
C PHE A 5 -0.96 -3.70 5.52
N TYR A 6 -2.02 -3.94 4.77
CA TYR A 6 -1.95 -4.49 3.43
C TYR A 6 -2.36 -3.44 2.43
N CYS A 7 -1.76 -3.45 1.25
CA CYS A 7 -2.21 -2.59 0.16
C CYS A 7 -3.41 -3.24 -0.53
N GLU A 8 -4.54 -2.55 -0.64
CA GLU A 8 -5.74 -3.06 -1.32
C GLU A 8 -5.47 -3.44 -2.78
N TYR A 9 -4.60 -2.67 -3.44
CA TYR A 9 -4.32 -2.84 -4.87
C TYR A 9 -3.28 -3.92 -5.16
N CYS A 10 -2.20 -3.98 -4.37
CA CYS A 10 -1.07 -4.86 -4.68
C CYS A 10 -0.80 -5.96 -3.64
N GLY A 11 -1.52 -5.97 -2.52
CA GLY A 11 -1.35 -6.95 -1.44
C GLY A 11 -0.05 -6.80 -0.64
N ALA A 12 0.70 -5.72 -0.84
CA ALA A 12 1.98 -5.52 -0.15
C ALA A 12 1.75 -5.31 1.35
N LYS A 13 2.51 -6.03 2.17
CA LYS A 13 2.44 -6.02 3.64
C LYS A 13 3.45 -5.04 4.22
N TYR A 14 3.00 -4.21 5.15
CA TYR A 14 3.81 -3.25 5.87
C TYR A 14 3.51 -3.28 7.37
N SER A 15 4.47 -2.80 8.15
CA SER A 15 4.37 -2.70 9.61
C SER A 15 3.63 -1.44 10.07
N SER A 16 3.33 -0.51 9.15
CA SER A 16 2.67 0.78 9.43
C SER A 16 2.06 1.38 8.17
N ILE A 17 0.96 2.13 8.30
CA ILE A 17 0.34 2.89 7.19
C ILE A 17 1.32 3.92 6.61
N ALA A 18 2.14 4.56 7.44
CA ALA A 18 3.15 5.52 6.98
C ALA A 18 4.14 4.87 6.00
N SER A 19 4.68 3.70 6.34
CA SER A 19 5.58 2.95 5.46
C SER A 19 4.88 2.49 4.18
N LEU A 20 3.63 2.03 4.30
CA LEU A 20 2.81 1.64 3.16
C LEU A 20 2.60 2.82 2.20
N THR A 21 2.03 3.92 2.69
CA THR A 21 1.70 5.10 1.86
C THR A 21 2.94 5.90 1.41
N SER A 22 4.11 5.66 1.99
CA SER A 22 5.37 6.23 1.49
C SER A 22 5.82 5.62 0.16
N GLY A 23 5.43 4.38 -0.12
CA GLY A 23 5.76 3.69 -1.37
C GLY A 23 4.74 3.94 -2.49
N TYR A 24 5.19 3.75 -3.73
CA TYR A 24 4.34 3.78 -4.92
C TYR A 24 3.78 2.40 -5.23
N CYS A 25 2.50 2.35 -5.60
CA CYS A 25 1.83 1.10 -5.91
C CYS A 25 1.97 0.74 -7.39
N LEU A 26 2.49 -0.46 -7.63
CA LEU A 26 2.67 -1.04 -8.97
C LEU A 26 1.33 -1.40 -9.63
N LYS A 27 0.33 -1.77 -8.82
CA LYS A 27 -1.01 -2.18 -9.26
C LYS A 27 -2.04 -1.07 -9.04
N HIS A 28 -1.62 0.19 -9.03
CA HIS A 28 -2.55 1.29 -8.83
C HIS A 28 -3.53 1.39 -10.02
N PRO A 29 -4.83 1.66 -9.79
CA PRO A 29 -5.84 1.73 -10.86
C PRO A 29 -5.49 2.76 -11.96
N ASN A 30 -4.82 3.85 -11.58
CA ASN A 30 -4.36 4.89 -12.52
C ASN A 30 -3.08 4.52 -13.30
N GLY A 31 -2.54 3.31 -13.11
CA GLY A 31 -1.31 2.83 -13.74
C GLY A 31 -0.16 2.60 -12.74
N PRO A 32 0.86 1.80 -13.12
CA PRO A 32 1.98 1.49 -12.25
C PRO A 32 2.72 2.76 -11.82
N ASN A 33 2.95 2.90 -10.51
CA ASN A 33 3.61 4.05 -9.89
C ASN A 33 2.91 5.42 -10.07
N LYS A 34 1.65 5.44 -10.52
CA LYS A 34 0.84 6.67 -10.65
C LYS A 34 0.13 7.08 -9.35
N GLY A 35 0.31 6.30 -8.28
CA GLY A 35 -0.27 6.56 -6.97
C GLY A 35 0.46 5.79 -5.88
N LYS A 36 0.19 6.17 -4.64
CA LYS A 36 0.74 5.52 -3.45
C LYS A 36 0.01 4.22 -3.14
N HIS A 37 0.58 3.38 -2.29
CA HIS A 37 -0.18 2.25 -1.75
C HIS A 37 -1.39 2.76 -0.96
N ALA A 38 -2.55 2.14 -1.17
CA ALA A 38 -3.76 2.40 -0.40
C ALA A 38 -3.89 1.33 0.69
N PRO A 39 -4.01 1.70 1.96
CA PRO A 39 -4.23 0.73 3.04
C PRO A 39 -5.61 0.08 2.85
N ALA A 40 -5.64 -1.24 2.77
CA ALA A 40 -6.84 -2.03 2.98
C ALA A 40 -7.15 -2.00 4.47
N LEU A 41 -8.27 -1.35 4.83
CA LEU A 41 -8.85 -1.40 6.17
C LEU A 41 -9.68 -2.66 6.36
#